data_AF-A0A7C3JXF3-F1
#
_entry.id   AF-A0A7C3JXF3-F1
#
_cell.length_a   1.000
_cell.length_b   1.000
_cell.length_c   1.000
_cell.angle_alpha   90.00
_cell.angle_beta   90.00
_cell.angle_gamma   90.00
#
_symmetry.space_group_name_H-M   'P 1'
#
loop_
_entity.id
_entity.type
_entity.pdbx_description
1 polymer ?
#
loop_
_entity_poly.entity_id
_entity_poly.type
_entity_poly.pdbx_seq_one_letter_code
_entity_poly.pdbx_strand_id
1 'polypeptide(L)'
;MSGLKTVLLLGALSGLLVGLGYIIGGPSVAIFALVLAGVMNFIAYWFSDKLALRMAGAHEVSREQEPHLHALVEEVATLAGVPKPKVYIVQNESPNAFATGRDPNHAVVAVTTGIMRILDRRELRAVIGHEIGHVRNRDILISSIAATIAGAISYLQTMLLWGAMFSGGRDRNGGNVLIAFLASVVAAFAAVILQMAISRTREFAADKSGA
;
A
#
# COMPACT_ATOMS: atom_id res chain seq x y z
N MET A 1 -18.65 7.91 -3.15
CA MET A 1 -18.93 6.98 -2.01
C MET A 1 -17.65 6.32 -1.43
N SER A 2 -16.43 6.82 -1.69
CA SER A 2 -15.17 6.17 -1.28
C SER A 2 -14.60 6.68 0.07
N GLY A 3 -14.77 7.96 0.39
CA GLY A 3 -14.17 8.57 1.59
C GLY A 3 -14.61 7.91 2.90
N LEU A 4 -15.90 7.64 3.10
CA LEU A 4 -16.41 7.03 4.33
C LEU A 4 -15.83 5.63 4.55
N LYS A 5 -15.75 4.80 3.50
CA LYS A 5 -15.17 3.45 3.60
C LYS A 5 -13.67 3.49 3.92
N THR A 6 -12.95 4.46 3.34
CA THR A 6 -11.53 4.68 3.65
C THR A 6 -11.32 5.16 5.08
N VAL A 7 -12.10 6.14 5.55
CA VAL A 7 -12.03 6.61 6.94
C VAL A 7 -12.37 5.49 7.91
N LEU A 8 -13.38 4.66 7.62
CA LEU A 8 -13.71 3.49 8.42
C LEU A 8 -12.60 2.45 8.43
N LEU A 9 -11.97 2.15 7.29
CA LEU A 9 -10.84 1.22 7.20
C LEU A 9 -9.66 1.70 8.03
N LEU A 10 -9.24 2.94 7.81
CA LEU A 10 -8.07 3.51 8.49
C LEU A 10 -8.35 3.68 9.97
N GLY A 11 -9.56 4.08 10.34
CA GLY A 11 -10.03 4.15 11.73
C GLY A 11 -10.05 2.79 12.40
N ALA A 12 -10.56 1.75 11.73
CA ALA A 12 -10.61 0.39 12.26
C ALA A 12 -9.20 -0.21 12.43
N LEU A 13 -8.32 -0.08 11.43
CA LEU A 13 -6.93 -0.56 11.52
C LEU A 13 -6.14 0.20 12.60
N SER A 14 -6.31 1.52 12.70
CA SER A 14 -5.66 2.32 13.75
C SER A 14 -6.20 1.96 15.14
N GLY A 15 -7.52 1.77 15.25
CA GLY A 15 -8.15 1.32 16.50
C GLY A 15 -7.67 -0.06 16.93
N LEU A 16 -7.50 -0.99 15.99
CA LEU A 16 -6.95 -2.32 16.26
C LEU A 16 -5.52 -2.23 16.78
N LEU A 17 -4.67 -1.41 16.16
CA LEU A 17 -3.29 -1.19 16.57
C LEU A 17 -3.20 -0.61 17.99
N VAL A 18 -3.98 0.44 18.28
CA VAL A 18 -4.02 1.07 19.61
C VAL A 18 -4.59 0.13 20.67
N GLY A 19 -5.66 -0.59 20.34
CA GLY A 19 -6.29 -1.57 21.23
C GLY A 19 -5.34 -2.72 21.59
N LEU A 20 -4.59 -3.24 20.61
CA LEU A 20 -3.54 -4.22 20.86
C LEU A 20 -2.43 -3.64 21.74
N GLY A 21 -1.96 -2.43 21.44
CA GLY A 21 -0.95 -1.75 22.27
C GLY A 21 -1.38 -1.63 23.72
N TYR A 22 -2.66 -1.31 23.96
CA TYR A 22 -3.23 -1.23 25.30
C TYR A 22 -3.30 -2.59 26.00
N ILE A 23 -3.76 -3.64 25.31
CA ILE A 23 -3.84 -5.01 25.88
C ILE A 23 -2.44 -5.52 26.25
N ILE A 24 -1.43 -5.19 25.44
CA ILE A 24 -0.07 -5.71 25.60
C ILE A 24 0.67 -5.07 26.77
N GLY A 25 0.60 -3.75 26.92
CA GLY A 25 1.44 -3.04 27.88
C GLY A 25 0.81 -1.80 28.49
N GLY A 26 -0.52 -1.69 28.42
CA GLY A 26 -1.27 -0.59 29.01
C GLY A 26 -1.14 0.74 28.25
N PRO A 27 -1.50 1.87 28.88
CA PRO A 27 -1.58 3.18 28.23
C PRO A 27 -0.28 3.65 27.59
N SER A 28 0.87 3.35 28.18
CA SER A 28 2.19 3.79 27.68
C SER A 28 2.53 3.13 26.34
N VAL A 29 2.28 1.82 26.21
CA VAL A 29 2.50 1.09 24.95
C VAL A 29 1.47 1.47 23.90
N ALA A 30 0.22 1.75 24.30
CA ALA A 30 -0.79 2.28 23.38
C ALA A 30 -0.41 3.64 22.78
N ILE A 31 0.11 4.56 23.61
CA ILE A 31 0.60 5.87 23.15
C ILE A 31 1.82 5.71 22.23
N PHE A 32 2.77 4.85 22.60
CA PHE A 32 3.92 4.56 21.75
C PHE A 32 3.49 3.97 20.39
N ALA A 33 2.58 2.99 20.39
CA ALA A 33 2.02 2.39 19.18
C ALA A 33 1.33 3.43 18.29
N LEU A 34 0.57 4.36 18.88
CA LEU A 34 -0.07 5.44 18.15
C LEU A 34 0.95 6.39 17.49
N VAL A 35 1.99 6.79 18.22
CA VAL A 35 3.07 7.65 17.69
C VAL A 35 3.82 6.94 16.57
N LEU A 36 4.19 5.67 16.78
CA LEU A 36 4.87 4.85 15.78
C LEU A 36 4.01 4.70 14.51
N ALA A 37 2.70 4.47 14.66
CA ALA A 37 1.76 4.42 13.54
C ALA A 37 1.73 5.74 12.77
N GLY A 38 1.69 6.87 13.48
CA GLY A 38 1.70 8.21 12.88
C GLY A 38 2.97 8.43 12.05
N VAL A 39 4.13 8.11 12.60
CA VAL A 39 5.42 8.23 11.91
C VAL A 39 5.50 7.31 10.70
N MET A 40 5.13 6.04 10.85
CA MET A 40 5.16 5.07 9.75
C MET A 40 4.21 5.46 8.62
N ASN A 41 2.99 5.90 8.94
CA ASN A 41 2.03 6.39 7.95
C ASN A 41 2.53 7.66 7.25
N PHE A 42 3.19 8.56 7.97
CA PHE A 42 3.80 9.75 7.38
C PHE A 42 4.89 9.38 6.37
N ILE A 43 5.80 8.47 6.76
CA ILE A 43 6.86 7.98 5.87
C ILE A 43 6.25 7.28 4.65
N ALA A 44 5.29 6.38 4.86
CA ALA A 44 4.62 5.68 3.78
C ALA A 44 3.90 6.64 2.82
N TYR A 45 3.23 7.68 3.33
CA TYR A 45 2.57 8.69 2.51
C TYR A 45 3.58 9.46 1.64
N TRP A 46 4.74 9.83 2.18
CA TRP A 46 5.69 10.72 1.51
C TRP A 46 6.74 10.01 0.65
N PHE A 47 6.97 8.72 0.89
CA PHE A 47 8.04 7.95 0.24
C PHE A 47 7.54 6.65 -0.42
N SER A 48 6.23 6.36 -0.45
CA SER A 48 5.69 5.13 -1.06
C SER A 48 6.11 4.93 -2.52
N ASP A 49 6.08 6.00 -3.30
CA ASP A 49 6.49 6.02 -4.71
C ASP A 49 7.96 5.64 -4.86
N LYS A 50 8.85 6.33 -4.13
CA LYS A 50 10.29 6.09 -4.18
C LYS A 50 10.67 4.70 -3.72
N LEU A 51 10.01 4.19 -2.68
CA LEU A 51 10.26 2.85 -2.17
C LEU A 51 9.82 1.80 -3.19
N ALA A 52 8.60 1.92 -3.74
CA ALA A 52 8.09 1.00 -4.77
C ALA A 52 9.00 0.97 -6.00
N LEU A 53 9.40 2.13 -6.51
CA LEU A 53 10.28 2.24 -7.68
C LEU A 53 11.65 1.62 -7.43
N ARG A 54 12.25 1.87 -6.26
CA ARG A 54 13.54 1.27 -5.89
C ARG A 54 13.46 -0.24 -5.75
N MET A 55 12.43 -0.76 -5.09
CA MET A 55 12.23 -2.21 -4.93
C MET A 55 12.02 -2.89 -6.28
N ALA A 56 11.34 -2.23 -7.22
CA ALA A 56 11.14 -2.72 -8.57
C ALA A 56 12.38 -2.59 -9.47
N GLY A 57 13.42 -1.87 -9.05
CA GLY A 57 14.56 -1.54 -9.94
C GLY A 57 14.13 -0.67 -11.13
N ALA A 58 13.13 0.17 -10.94
CA ALA A 58 12.59 1.04 -11.97
C ALA A 58 13.51 2.24 -12.21
N HIS A 59 13.73 2.58 -13.48
CA HIS A 59 14.51 3.76 -13.87
C HIS A 59 13.65 4.70 -14.70
N GLU A 60 13.76 6.00 -14.44
CA GLU A 60 13.02 7.03 -15.17
C GLU A 60 13.53 7.10 -16.62
N VAL A 61 12.61 7.15 -17.57
CA VAL A 61 12.93 7.33 -18.98
C VAL A 61 12.49 8.70 -19.46
N SER A 62 13.23 9.25 -20.41
CA SER A 62 12.88 10.52 -21.05
C SER A 62 12.02 10.31 -22.30
N ARG A 63 11.35 11.38 -22.76
CA ARG A 63 10.53 11.34 -23.98
C ARG A 63 11.35 11.00 -25.22
N GLU A 64 12.63 11.35 -25.22
CA GLU A 64 13.57 11.06 -26.30
C GLU A 64 13.97 9.58 -26.30
N GLN A 65 14.06 8.96 -25.12
CA GLN A 65 14.37 7.53 -24.98
C GLN A 65 13.17 6.67 -25.37
N GLU A 66 11.97 7.02 -24.90
CA GLU A 66 10.76 6.21 -25.05
C GLU A 66 9.55 7.04 -25.53
N PRO A 67 9.58 7.57 -26.77
CA PRO A 67 8.58 8.51 -27.26
C PRO A 67 7.17 7.90 -27.34
N HIS A 68 7.08 6.62 -27.70
CA HIS A 68 5.79 5.91 -27.85
C HIS A 68 5.10 5.71 -26.50
N LEU A 69 5.85 5.28 -25.48
CA LEU A 69 5.33 5.09 -24.14
C LEU A 69 4.93 6.44 -23.52
N HIS A 70 5.75 7.47 -23.68
CA HIS A 70 5.41 8.81 -23.21
C HIS A 70 4.15 9.37 -23.87
N ALA A 71 3.93 9.12 -25.17
CA ALA A 71 2.73 9.55 -25.87
C ALA A 71 1.48 8.80 -25.38
N LEU A 72 1.59 7.49 -25.12
CA LEU A 72 0.52 6.68 -24.55
C LEU A 72 0.12 7.17 -23.15
N VAL A 73 1.09 7.35 -22.26
CA VAL A 73 0.84 7.84 -20.89
C VAL A 73 0.19 9.23 -20.92
N GLU A 74 0.63 10.10 -21.83
CA GLU A 74 0.06 11.45 -21.99
C GLU A 74 -1.37 11.42 -22.54
N GLU A 75 -1.64 10.58 -23.54
CA GLU A 75 -2.98 10.35 -24.08
C GLU A 75 -3.93 9.90 -22.96
N VAL A 76 -3.54 8.88 -22.19
CA VAL A 76 -4.36 8.32 -21.11
C VAL A 76 -4.54 9.32 -19.96
N ALA A 77 -3.47 10.01 -19.54
CA ALA A 77 -3.55 11.02 -18.48
C ALA A 77 -4.50 12.16 -18.85
N THR A 78 -4.45 12.60 -20.12
CA THR A 78 -5.35 13.63 -20.66
C THR A 78 -6.80 13.17 -20.63
N LEU A 79 -7.08 11.94 -21.09
CA LEU A 79 -8.43 11.36 -21.05
C LEU A 79 -8.96 11.21 -19.62
N ALA A 80 -8.08 10.85 -18.67
CA ALA A 80 -8.42 10.71 -17.26
C ALA A 80 -8.54 12.06 -16.51
N GLY A 81 -8.14 13.18 -17.12
CA GLY A 81 -8.13 14.50 -16.51
C GLY A 81 -7.14 14.65 -15.36
N VAL A 82 -5.98 13.98 -15.46
CA VAL A 82 -4.91 14.04 -14.46
C VAL A 82 -3.61 14.57 -15.08
N PRO A 83 -2.71 15.19 -14.28
CA PRO A 83 -1.37 15.54 -14.76
C PRO A 83 -0.63 14.31 -15.27
N LYS A 84 0.18 14.48 -16.32
CA LYS A 84 0.99 13.39 -16.89
C LYS A 84 1.91 12.80 -15.81
N PRO A 85 1.76 11.50 -15.47
CA PRO A 85 2.68 10.83 -14.54
C PRO A 85 4.10 10.75 -15.12
N LYS A 86 5.09 10.66 -14.24
CA LYS A 86 6.45 10.29 -14.68
C LYS A 86 6.45 8.86 -15.21
N VAL A 87 7.32 8.58 -16.18
CA VAL A 87 7.37 7.30 -16.86
C VAL A 87 8.65 6.56 -16.49
N TYR A 88 8.51 5.32 -16.05
CA TYR A 88 9.61 4.47 -15.63
C TYR A 88 9.58 3.14 -16.37
N ILE A 89 10.75 2.55 -16.58
CA ILE A 89 10.89 1.20 -17.11
C ILE A 89 11.60 0.31 -16.07
N VAL A 90 11.07 -0.90 -15.93
CA VAL A 90 11.66 -1.98 -15.15
C VAL A 90 12.22 -3.03 -16.12
N GLN A 91 13.51 -3.32 -16.04
CA GLN A 91 14.13 -4.37 -16.85
C GLN A 91 13.77 -5.75 -16.28
N ASN A 92 12.67 -6.32 -16.77
CA ASN A 92 12.16 -7.62 -16.35
C ASN A 92 11.33 -8.25 -17.48
N GLU A 93 11.58 -9.54 -17.77
CA GLU A 93 10.86 -10.33 -18.76
C GLU A 93 9.40 -10.63 -18.37
N SER A 94 9.10 -10.65 -17.07
CA SER A 94 7.74 -10.88 -16.59
C SER A 94 6.86 -9.67 -16.91
N PRO A 95 5.73 -9.84 -17.65
CA PRO A 95 4.86 -8.74 -18.00
C PRO A 95 4.18 -8.17 -16.76
N ASN A 96 4.42 -6.89 -16.50
CA ASN A 96 3.76 -6.16 -15.43
C ASN A 96 3.75 -4.65 -15.75
N ALA A 97 2.77 -3.95 -15.21
CA ALA A 97 2.71 -2.50 -15.15
C ALA A 97 2.07 -2.11 -13.84
N PHE A 98 2.49 -0.99 -13.28
CA PHE A 98 1.88 -0.44 -12.08
C PHE A 98 1.99 1.07 -12.07
N ALA A 99 1.02 1.75 -11.48
CA ALA A 99 1.19 3.14 -11.09
C ALA A 99 1.55 3.24 -9.61
N THR A 100 2.07 4.40 -9.18
CA THR A 100 2.20 4.75 -7.77
C THR A 100 2.21 6.27 -7.60
N GLY A 101 2.13 6.74 -6.36
CA GLY A 101 2.11 8.16 -6.04
C GLY A 101 1.12 8.50 -4.94
N ARG A 102 1.46 9.52 -4.15
CA ARG A 102 0.62 10.02 -3.06
C ARG A 102 -0.64 10.76 -3.53
N ASP A 103 -0.57 11.37 -4.70
CA ASP A 103 -1.68 12.07 -5.35
C ASP A 103 -1.42 12.19 -6.86
N PRO A 104 -2.44 12.55 -7.68
CA PRO A 104 -2.29 12.63 -9.13
C PRO A 104 -1.17 13.54 -9.65
N ASN A 105 -0.74 14.57 -8.89
CA ASN A 105 0.37 15.45 -9.30
C ASN A 105 1.75 14.82 -9.04
N HIS A 106 1.81 13.80 -8.19
CA HIS A 106 3.03 13.08 -7.83
C HIS A 106 2.96 11.63 -8.32
N ALA A 107 2.18 11.39 -9.36
CA ALA A 107 1.98 10.08 -9.93
C ALA A 107 3.17 9.63 -10.77
N VAL A 108 3.39 8.32 -10.75
CA VAL A 108 4.39 7.62 -11.55
C VAL A 108 3.73 6.40 -12.18
N VAL A 109 4.09 6.09 -13.41
CA VAL A 109 3.72 4.86 -14.10
C VAL A 109 5.00 4.12 -14.46
N ALA A 110 5.07 2.84 -14.09
CA ALA A 110 6.18 1.95 -14.42
C ALA A 110 5.66 0.77 -15.24
N VAL A 111 6.39 0.41 -16.30
CA VAL A 111 6.10 -0.75 -17.14
C VAL A 111 7.34 -1.65 -17.24
N THR A 112 7.15 -2.96 -17.36
CA THR A 112 8.28 -3.88 -17.58
C THR A 112 8.64 -3.99 -19.05
N THR A 113 9.90 -4.31 -19.37
CA THR A 113 10.30 -4.64 -20.75
C THR A 113 9.54 -5.86 -21.29
N GLY A 114 9.12 -6.78 -20.42
CA GLY A 114 8.24 -7.90 -20.74
C GLY A 114 6.86 -7.47 -21.26
N ILE A 115 6.18 -6.57 -20.55
CA ILE A 115 4.82 -6.14 -20.95
C ILE A 115 4.84 -5.39 -22.29
N MET A 116 5.87 -4.58 -22.51
CA MET A 116 6.04 -3.81 -23.76
C MET A 116 6.32 -4.70 -24.99
N ARG A 117 6.83 -5.92 -24.79
CA ARG A 117 7.07 -6.87 -25.89
C ARG A 117 5.84 -7.72 -26.21
N ILE A 118 4.99 -7.99 -25.22
CA ILE A 118 3.86 -8.90 -25.35
C ILE A 118 2.60 -8.16 -25.81
N LEU A 119 2.35 -6.98 -25.25
CA LEU A 119 1.13 -6.23 -25.52
C LEU A 119 1.26 -5.29 -26.71
N ASP A 120 0.20 -5.20 -27.50
CA ASP A 120 0.11 -4.17 -28.52
C ASP A 120 -0.20 -2.78 -27.92
N ARG A 121 -0.18 -1.74 -28.77
CA ARG A 121 -0.44 -0.35 -28.34
C ARG A 121 -1.81 -0.19 -27.65
N ARG A 122 -2.85 -0.86 -28.13
CA ARG A 122 -4.22 -0.73 -27.61
C ARG A 122 -4.35 -1.43 -26.26
N GLU A 123 -3.77 -2.62 -26.15
CA GLU A 123 -3.73 -3.40 -24.91
C GLU A 123 -2.93 -2.69 -23.84
N LEU A 124 -1.73 -2.20 -24.16
CA LEU A 124 -0.90 -1.45 -23.23
C LEU A 124 -1.58 -0.14 -22.79
N ARG A 125 -2.28 0.55 -23.70
CA ARG A 125 -3.10 1.72 -23.37
C ARG A 125 -4.20 1.38 -22.35
N ALA A 126 -4.86 0.22 -22.49
CA ALA A 126 -5.89 -0.21 -21.56
C ALA A 126 -5.31 -0.51 -20.17
N VAL A 127 -4.17 -1.20 -20.11
CA VAL A 127 -3.47 -1.48 -18.84
C VAL A 127 -3.03 -0.17 -18.16
N ILE A 128 -2.39 0.75 -18.90
CA ILE A 128 -2.00 2.06 -18.36
C ILE A 128 -3.24 2.86 -17.92
N GLY A 129 -4.34 2.76 -18.65
CA GLY A 129 -5.63 3.37 -18.30
C GLY A 129 -6.16 2.90 -16.95
N HIS A 130 -6.16 1.59 -16.73
CA HIS A 130 -6.54 0.97 -15.47
C HIS A 130 -5.65 1.48 -14.31
N GLU A 131 -4.33 1.46 -14.49
CA GLU A 131 -3.36 1.92 -13.48
C GLU A 131 -3.48 3.42 -13.16
N ILE A 132 -3.69 4.27 -14.17
CA ILE A 132 -3.94 5.71 -13.97
C ILE A 132 -5.29 5.94 -13.27
N GLY A 133 -6.28 5.08 -13.50
CA GLY A 133 -7.54 5.07 -12.75
C GLY A 133 -7.32 4.93 -11.24
N HIS A 134 -6.44 4.01 -10.83
CA HIS A 134 -6.08 3.85 -9.41
C HIS A 134 -5.42 5.10 -8.82
N VAL A 135 -4.55 5.77 -9.57
CA VAL A 135 -3.95 7.05 -9.14
C VAL A 135 -5.01 8.12 -8.95
N ARG A 136 -5.89 8.29 -9.95
CA ARG A 136 -6.98 9.27 -9.92
C ARG A 136 -7.88 9.07 -8.71
N ASN A 137 -8.20 7.81 -8.40
CA ASN A 137 -9.05 7.43 -7.27
C ASN A 137 -8.30 7.36 -5.92
N ARG A 138 -6.98 7.62 -5.91
CA ARG A 138 -6.08 7.53 -4.75
C ARG A 138 -6.05 6.15 -4.11
N ASP A 139 -6.27 5.11 -4.91
CA ASP A 139 -6.32 3.72 -4.47
C ASP A 139 -4.98 3.29 -3.87
N ILE A 140 -3.90 3.71 -4.52
CA ILE A 140 -2.52 3.36 -4.16
C ILE A 140 -2.10 3.97 -2.83
N LEU A 141 -2.51 5.21 -2.58
CA LEU A 141 -2.25 5.84 -1.30
C LEU A 141 -2.94 5.05 -0.17
N ILE A 142 -4.20 4.68 -0.38
CA ILE A 142 -5.00 4.03 0.65
C ILE A 142 -4.51 2.61 0.90
N SER A 143 -4.13 1.87 -0.14
CA SER A 143 -3.52 0.54 0.01
C SER A 143 -2.16 0.62 0.72
N SER A 144 -1.34 1.64 0.43
CA SER A 144 -0.05 1.85 1.08
C SER A 144 -0.18 2.16 2.57
N ILE A 145 -1.12 3.05 2.95
CA ILE A 145 -1.42 3.36 4.35
C ILE A 145 -1.96 2.10 5.06
N ALA A 146 -2.90 1.38 4.45
CA ALA A 146 -3.45 0.16 5.04
C ALA A 146 -2.36 -0.91 5.26
N ALA A 147 -1.48 -1.13 4.28
CA ALA A 147 -0.35 -2.04 4.40
C ALA A 147 0.64 -1.63 5.50
N THR A 148 0.86 -0.32 5.67
CA THR A 148 1.73 0.22 6.72
C THR A 148 1.17 -0.04 8.11
N ILE A 149 -0.14 0.17 8.30
CA ILE A 149 -0.80 -0.12 9.58
C ILE A 149 -0.79 -1.63 9.86
N ALA A 150 -1.06 -2.47 8.86
CA ALA A 150 -0.95 -3.93 8.97
C ALA A 150 0.48 -4.36 9.36
N GLY A 151 1.51 -3.75 8.75
CA GLY A 151 2.90 -3.97 9.10
C GLY A 151 3.23 -3.57 10.54
N ALA A 152 2.70 -2.44 11.02
CA ALA A 152 2.87 -1.99 12.40
C ALA A 152 2.20 -2.97 13.39
N ILE A 153 1.02 -3.51 13.07
CA ILE A 153 0.35 -4.55 13.88
C ILE A 153 1.25 -5.79 13.98
N SER A 154 1.78 -6.27 12.85
CA SER A 154 2.69 -7.42 12.81
C SER A 154 3.99 -7.17 13.59
N TYR A 155 4.52 -5.94 13.56
CA TYR A 155 5.70 -5.56 14.34
C TYR A 155 5.43 -5.61 15.85
N LEU A 156 4.31 -5.06 16.32
CA LEU A 156 3.92 -5.15 17.73
C LEU A 156 3.74 -6.60 18.19
N GLN A 157 3.16 -7.45 17.35
CA GLN A 157 3.06 -8.89 17.63
C GLN A 157 4.44 -9.54 17.77
N THR A 158 5.36 -9.22 16.87
CA THR A 158 6.74 -9.76 16.92
C THR A 158 7.44 -9.29 18.20
N MET A 159 7.27 -8.02 18.57
CA MET A 159 7.84 -7.46 19.79
C MET A 159 7.28 -8.14 21.05
N LEU A 160 5.99 -8.51 21.05
CA LEU A 160 5.36 -9.28 22.13
C LEU A 160 5.93 -10.70 22.23
N LEU A 161 6.08 -11.38 21.10
CA LEU A 161 6.68 -12.73 21.03
C LEU A 161 8.11 -12.73 21.56
N TRP A 162 8.93 -11.78 21.11
CA TRP A 162 10.29 -11.60 21.62
C TRP A 162 10.27 -11.22 23.10
N GLY A 163 9.45 -10.26 23.52
CA GLY A 163 9.28 -9.89 24.92
C GLY A 163 8.94 -11.09 25.81
N ALA A 164 8.03 -11.97 25.37
CA ALA A 164 7.67 -13.18 26.09
C ALA A 164 8.80 -14.22 26.14
N MET A 165 9.55 -14.40 25.04
CA MET A 165 10.68 -15.35 24.99
C MET A 165 11.88 -14.88 25.82
N PHE A 166 12.19 -13.58 25.81
CA PHE A 166 13.34 -13.01 26.52
C PHE A 166 13.03 -12.57 27.96
N SER A 167 11.75 -12.44 28.34
CA SER A 167 11.29 -12.16 29.71
C SER A 167 11.19 -13.43 30.60
N GLY A 168 11.66 -14.59 30.11
CA GLY A 168 11.48 -15.93 30.68
C GLY A 168 12.16 -16.19 32.04
N GLY A 169 11.97 -15.33 33.05
CA GLY A 169 12.55 -15.59 34.36
C GLY A 169 12.17 -14.69 35.54
N ARG A 170 11.15 -13.82 35.52
CA ARG A 170 10.90 -13.02 36.74
C ARG A 170 9.49 -12.69 37.22
N ASP A 171 8.38 -13.00 36.55
CA ASP A 171 7.08 -12.82 37.20
C ASP A 171 6.00 -13.85 36.84
N ARG A 172 5.37 -14.37 37.90
CA ARG A 172 4.28 -15.36 37.90
C ARG A 172 2.96 -14.77 37.41
N ASN A 173 2.92 -14.28 36.16
CA ASN A 173 1.69 -13.86 35.49
C ASN A 173 1.56 -14.53 34.10
N GLY A 174 1.91 -15.83 34.04
CA GLY A 174 1.91 -16.65 32.82
C GLY A 174 0.55 -16.88 32.16
N GLY A 175 -0.54 -16.30 32.66
CA GLY A 175 -1.87 -16.39 32.06
C GLY A 175 -2.09 -15.48 30.84
N ASN A 176 -1.26 -14.45 30.65
CA ASN A 176 -1.54 -13.41 29.65
C ASN A 176 -0.79 -13.55 28.31
N VAL A 177 0.30 -14.32 28.26
CA VAL A 177 1.11 -14.42 27.03
C VAL A 177 0.39 -15.23 25.95
N LEU A 178 -0.24 -16.35 26.30
CA LEU A 178 -0.98 -17.17 25.36
C LEU A 178 -2.22 -16.43 24.83
N ILE A 179 -2.94 -15.71 25.70
CA ILE A 179 -4.11 -14.91 25.32
C ILE A 179 -3.69 -13.76 24.40
N ALA A 180 -2.61 -13.04 24.74
CA ALA A 180 -2.10 -11.95 23.91
C ALA A 180 -1.58 -12.46 22.55
N PHE A 181 -0.96 -13.66 22.52
CA PHE A 181 -0.58 -14.32 21.28
C PHE A 181 -1.80 -14.67 20.42
N LEU A 182 -2.80 -15.36 20.97
CA LEU A 182 -4.02 -15.72 20.24
C LEU A 182 -4.76 -14.47 19.74
N ALA A 183 -4.86 -13.42 20.57
CA ALA A 183 -5.45 -12.14 20.17
C ALA A 183 -4.68 -11.49 19.01
N SER A 184 -3.34 -11.56 19.02
CA SER A 184 -2.50 -11.02 17.94
C SER A 184 -2.69 -11.76 16.62
N VAL A 185 -2.80 -13.10 16.65
CA VAL A 185 -3.08 -13.92 15.47
C VAL A 185 -4.45 -13.54 14.89
N VAL A 186 -5.48 -13.46 15.72
CA VAL A 186 -6.82 -13.05 15.29
C VAL A 186 -6.80 -11.65 14.68
N ALA A 187 -6.07 -10.71 15.29
CA ALA A 187 -5.94 -9.36 14.77
C ALA A 187 -5.22 -9.30 13.42
N ALA A 188 -4.18 -10.11 13.21
CA ALA A 188 -3.48 -10.21 11.92
C ALA A 188 -4.42 -10.73 10.81
N PHE A 189 -5.19 -11.78 11.08
CA PHE A 189 -6.21 -12.27 10.16
C PHE A 189 -7.31 -11.23 9.90
N ALA A 190 -7.77 -10.52 10.94
CA ALA A 190 -8.76 -9.46 10.79
C ALA A 190 -8.25 -8.32 9.90
N ALA A 191 -6.99 -7.90 10.07
CA ALA A 191 -6.36 -6.87 9.23
C ALA A 191 -6.29 -7.29 7.75
N VAL A 192 -5.87 -8.54 7.47
CA VAL A 192 -5.81 -9.08 6.11
C VAL A 192 -7.21 -9.14 5.48
N ILE A 193 -8.22 -9.61 6.22
CA ILE A 193 -9.61 -9.64 5.75
C ILE A 193 -10.12 -8.22 5.44
N LEU A 194 -9.86 -7.25 6.32
CA LEU A 194 -10.25 -5.85 6.12
C LEU A 194 -9.62 -5.26 4.85
N GLN A 195 -8.34 -5.58 4.61
CA GLN A 195 -7.62 -5.13 3.43
C GLN A 195 -8.19 -5.73 2.14
N MET A 196 -8.47 -7.04 2.13
CA MET A 196 -9.04 -7.74 0.96
C MET A 196 -10.47 -7.27 0.63
N ALA A 197 -11.31 -7.03 1.65
CA ALA A 197 -12.70 -6.61 1.46
C ALA A 197 -12.80 -5.27 0.72
N ILE A 198 -11.81 -4.39 0.89
CA ILE A 198 -11.82 -3.05 0.30
C ILE A 198 -11.15 -3.03 -1.06
N SER A 199 -10.11 -3.84 -1.29
CA SER A 199 -9.46 -3.98 -2.61
C SER A 199 -10.48 -4.27 -3.72
N ARG A 200 -11.36 -5.28 -3.57
CA ARG A 200 -12.34 -5.64 -4.61
C ARG A 200 -13.24 -4.50 -5.08
N THR A 201 -13.69 -3.66 -4.15
CA THR A 201 -14.61 -2.56 -4.53
C THR A 201 -13.92 -1.51 -5.38
N ARG A 202 -12.58 -1.40 -5.27
CA ARG A 202 -11.76 -0.42 -5.98
C ARG A 202 -11.39 -0.90 -7.37
N GLU A 203 -11.07 -2.19 -7.52
CA GLU A 203 -10.86 -2.84 -8.83
C GLU A 203 -12.05 -2.59 -9.76
N PHE A 204 -13.29 -2.86 -9.29
CA PHE A 204 -14.50 -2.58 -10.07
C PHE A 204 -14.71 -1.10 -10.41
N ALA A 205 -14.19 -0.19 -9.59
CA ALA A 205 -14.25 1.25 -9.87
C ALA A 205 -13.18 1.67 -10.89
N ALA A 206 -11.99 1.08 -10.81
CA ALA A 206 -10.90 1.28 -11.76
C ALA A 206 -11.31 0.77 -13.16
N ASP A 207 -11.89 -0.43 -13.25
CA ASP A 207 -12.38 -1.02 -14.50
C ASP A 207 -13.45 -0.15 -15.18
N LYS A 208 -14.37 0.43 -14.40
CA LYS A 208 -15.38 1.36 -14.92
C LYS A 208 -14.81 2.70 -15.40
N SER A 209 -13.63 3.06 -14.94
CA SER A 209 -12.94 4.31 -15.32
C SER A 209 -11.90 4.13 -16.42
N GLY A 210 -11.41 2.90 -16.63
CA GLY A 210 -10.47 2.53 -17.68
C GLY A 210 -11.13 2.13 -19.01
N ALA A 211 -12.43 1.84 -19.00
CA ALA A 211 -13.29 1.64 -20.17
C ALA A 211 -13.94 2.96 -20.63
#